data_AF-A0A1F3SQC7-F1
#
_entry.id   AF-A0A1F3SQC7-F1
#
_cell.length_a   1.000
_cell.length_b   1.000
_cell.length_c   1.000
_cell.angle_alpha   90.00
_cell.angle_beta   90.00
_cell.angle_gamma   90.00
#
_symmetry.space_group_name_H-M   'P 1'
#
loop_
_entity.id
_entity.type
_entity.pdbx_description
1 polymer ?
#
loop_
_entity_poly.entity_id
_entity_poly.type
_entity_poly.pdbx_seq_one_letter_code
_entity_poly.pdbx_strand_id
1 'polypeptide(L)'
;MRASWICVAILISLVGCTGNKSATVGDNSGTSIRRPASGPNSLLTSQVDEKIKAISSVADVKEVVALTERLAKENPGDKAMQVYRGMIKAFKATEGIVDRLNSGDNGLSQSELVTVGLIRKLNSNLYRIGPHFKPIFDYVFGQTEKNDVKKIKRYSELQNYYISKVYPEVESAIQILNDAVKGDGGDDLNKTIFTFDLALLLGEQKAEKLINPKNRYLEVTTDHIHWVLADLHRFQASMCYWASYNFDGIDSLRKKYVRKYAVRGLVDRLFKTHYTEAILARDFYKEIIKDQYRNLFTMRDSKVKDKYLLVHSRDHSLASVKHRIRAVKGLEISKDFGKENKYIVSPSWLLTLTLANKASLEKRQRLLVATGPQMFNDPFFTQSFELNLAELYNPANASIRDLKRLMPRPENFHRARSKKDRLPLFLYGDAPDSLPDYTMAGIFPKARSLQDLKLAMEILSHDNALPLFSTWMDLFL
;
A
#
# COMPACT_ATOMS: atom_id res chain seq x y z
N MET A 1 -13.09 11.22 -25.37
CA MET A 1 -13.54 10.20 -24.39
C MET A 1 -12.58 10.17 -23.20
N ARG A 2 -12.79 11.01 -22.17
CA ARG A 2 -12.03 10.98 -20.91
C ARG A 2 -12.95 11.46 -19.78
N ALA A 3 -13.58 10.53 -19.07
CA ALA A 3 -14.50 10.82 -17.95
C ALA A 3 -14.57 9.61 -17.00
N SER A 4 -13.55 9.44 -16.17
CA SER A 4 -13.46 8.43 -15.09
C SER A 4 -12.31 8.78 -14.15
N TRP A 5 -12.43 9.89 -13.41
CA TRP A 5 -11.34 10.43 -12.59
C TRP A 5 -11.74 10.84 -11.16
N ILE A 6 -12.90 10.38 -10.66
CA ILE A 6 -13.32 10.56 -9.26
C ILE A 6 -13.31 9.21 -8.47
N CYS A 7 -13.05 8.09 -9.14
CA CYS A 7 -12.71 6.81 -8.49
C CYS A 7 -11.20 6.45 -8.61
N VAL A 8 -10.34 7.44 -8.91
CA VAL A 8 -8.92 7.23 -9.27
C VAL A 8 -7.94 7.92 -8.29
N ALA A 9 -8.43 8.62 -7.26
CA ALA A 9 -7.64 9.37 -6.29
C ALA A 9 -6.67 8.54 -5.38
N ILE A 10 -6.54 7.22 -5.60
CA ILE A 10 -5.72 6.32 -4.76
C ILE A 10 -4.43 5.82 -5.47
N LEU A 11 -4.22 6.14 -6.76
CA LEU A 11 -3.31 5.35 -7.60
C LEU A 11 -2.24 6.05 -8.46
N ILE A 12 -2.11 7.38 -8.48
CA ILE A 12 -1.07 8.05 -9.29
C ILE A 12 -0.34 9.15 -8.51
N SER A 13 0.76 8.75 -7.86
CA SER A 13 1.85 9.63 -7.42
C SER A 13 3.15 8.82 -7.37
N LEU A 14 3.75 8.52 -8.54
CA LEU A 14 5.15 8.07 -8.74
C LEU A 14 5.41 7.73 -10.23
N VAL A 15 5.80 8.71 -11.05
CA VAL A 15 6.62 8.49 -12.26
C VAL A 15 7.56 9.67 -12.41
N GLY A 16 8.87 9.39 -12.50
CA GLY A 16 9.93 10.38 -12.65
C GLY A 16 11.17 9.73 -13.21
N CYS A 17 11.07 9.17 -14.41
CA CYS A 17 12.22 8.64 -15.14
C CYS A 17 12.88 9.75 -15.96
N THR A 18 14.19 9.92 -15.80
CA THR A 18 15.07 10.43 -16.86
C THR A 18 16.23 9.45 -17.01
N GLY A 19 16.65 9.18 -18.24
CA GLY A 19 17.79 8.32 -18.53
C GLY A 19 18.74 9.01 -19.50
N ASN A 20 19.95 8.48 -19.67
CA ASN A 20 20.78 8.84 -20.81
C ASN A 20 21.80 7.74 -21.20
N LYS A 21 21.71 7.35 -22.47
CA LYS A 21 22.77 7.05 -23.45
C LYS A 21 24.08 6.33 -23.02
N SER A 22 24.18 5.09 -23.51
CA SER A 22 25.29 4.50 -24.29
C SER A 22 26.76 4.90 -24.02
N ALA A 23 27.58 3.88 -23.73
CA ALA A 23 29.00 3.83 -24.10
C ALA A 23 29.34 2.42 -24.65
N THR A 24 30.40 2.33 -25.46
CA THR A 24 30.71 1.20 -26.36
C THR A 24 31.44 0.02 -25.70
N VAL A 25 31.37 -1.13 -26.39
CA VAL A 25 32.01 -2.39 -26.02
C VAL A 25 33.53 -2.33 -26.18
N GLY A 26 34.26 -2.93 -25.24
CA GLY A 26 35.65 -3.34 -25.40
C GLY A 26 35.84 -4.76 -24.84
N ASP A 27 36.51 -5.62 -25.60
CA ASP A 27 36.90 -6.97 -25.15
C ASP A 27 38.07 -6.90 -24.16
N ASN A 28 38.06 -7.75 -23.13
CA ASN A 28 38.96 -8.92 -23.11
C ASN A 28 38.84 -9.85 -21.89
N SER A 29 39.12 -11.13 -22.19
CA SER A 29 39.71 -12.18 -21.33
C SER A 29 39.26 -12.37 -19.88
N GLY A 30 38.52 -13.47 -19.71
CA GLY A 30 38.30 -14.25 -18.50
C GLY A 30 39.30 -14.11 -17.34
N THR A 31 38.74 -13.75 -16.18
CA THR A 31 39.33 -13.99 -14.86
C THR A 31 38.23 -14.55 -13.97
N SER A 32 38.37 -15.78 -13.46
CA SER A 32 37.35 -16.37 -12.59
C SER A 32 37.33 -15.66 -11.23
N ILE A 33 36.31 -14.84 -11.00
CA ILE A 33 36.18 -14.04 -9.78
C ILE A 33 35.81 -14.98 -8.61
N ARG A 34 36.81 -15.36 -7.80
CA ARG A 34 36.56 -16.07 -6.54
C ARG A 34 35.72 -15.20 -5.59
N ARG A 35 34.72 -15.81 -4.94
CA ARG A 35 33.96 -15.20 -3.84
C ARG A 35 34.91 -14.68 -2.74
N PRO A 36 34.65 -13.50 -2.16
CA PRO A 36 35.33 -13.09 -0.93
C PRO A 36 34.90 -14.02 0.22
N ALA A 37 35.86 -14.50 1.01
CA ALA A 37 35.66 -15.53 2.03
C ALA A 37 34.96 -15.05 3.33
N SER A 38 34.37 -13.85 3.35
CA SER A 38 34.06 -13.12 4.59
C SER A 38 32.71 -12.39 4.58
N GLY A 39 31.69 -12.96 3.95
CA GLY A 39 30.29 -12.54 4.12
C GLY A 39 29.46 -13.67 4.75
N PRO A 40 28.43 -13.39 5.57
CA PRO A 40 27.62 -14.40 6.26
C PRO A 40 26.65 -15.17 5.33
N ASN A 41 27.03 -15.43 4.08
CA ASN A 41 26.28 -16.31 3.20
C ASN A 41 26.58 -17.76 3.54
N SER A 42 25.61 -18.43 4.17
CA SER A 42 25.62 -19.87 4.30
C SER A 42 25.56 -20.54 2.92
N LEU A 43 26.02 -21.80 2.85
CA LEU A 43 25.85 -22.65 1.66
C LEU A 43 24.37 -22.75 1.21
N LEU A 44 23.44 -22.52 2.16
CA LEU A 44 22.00 -22.61 1.99
C LEU A 44 21.43 -21.48 1.13
N THR A 45 21.81 -20.22 1.40
CA THR A 45 21.32 -19.08 0.59
C THR A 45 21.77 -19.20 -0.87
N SER A 46 22.98 -19.73 -1.09
CA SER A 46 23.53 -19.95 -2.44
C SER A 46 22.69 -20.95 -3.26
N GLN A 47 22.19 -22.03 -2.63
CA GLN A 47 21.32 -23.00 -3.30
C GLN A 47 19.96 -22.39 -3.71
N VAL A 48 19.41 -21.52 -2.87
CA VAL A 48 18.17 -20.80 -3.17
C VAL A 48 18.39 -19.78 -4.29
N ASP A 49 19.48 -19.02 -4.23
CA ASP A 49 19.88 -18.05 -5.27
C ASP A 49 20.09 -18.70 -6.64
N GLU A 50 20.73 -19.86 -6.71
CA GLU A 50 20.91 -20.61 -7.97
C GLU A 50 19.57 -21.06 -8.56
N LYS A 51 18.66 -21.58 -7.73
CA LYS A 51 17.30 -21.91 -8.18
C LYS A 51 16.51 -20.68 -8.62
N ILE A 52 16.69 -19.54 -7.96
CA ILE A 52 16.07 -18.26 -8.36
C ILE A 52 16.55 -17.80 -9.75
N LYS A 53 17.85 -17.91 -10.04
CA LYS A 53 18.41 -17.57 -11.37
C LYS A 53 17.82 -18.42 -12.50
N ALA A 54 17.38 -19.63 -12.18
CA ALA A 54 16.83 -20.59 -13.14
C ALA A 54 15.31 -20.46 -13.37
N ILE A 55 14.60 -19.55 -12.68
CA ILE A 55 13.13 -19.43 -12.81
C ILE A 55 12.73 -19.00 -14.24
N SER A 56 12.09 -19.92 -14.94
CA SER A 56 11.52 -19.76 -16.29
C SER A 56 10.02 -20.09 -16.35
N SER A 57 9.48 -20.70 -15.29
CA SER A 57 8.12 -21.22 -15.23
C SER A 57 7.52 -21.15 -13.81
N VAL A 58 6.20 -21.35 -13.71
CA VAL A 58 5.50 -21.49 -12.43
C VAL A 58 5.93 -22.74 -11.66
N ALA A 59 6.37 -23.80 -12.35
CA ALA A 59 6.91 -24.99 -11.70
C ALA A 59 8.23 -24.70 -10.97
N ASP A 60 9.14 -23.95 -11.61
CA ASP A 60 10.42 -23.56 -11.00
C ASP A 60 10.20 -22.73 -9.73
N VAL A 61 9.20 -21.84 -9.73
CA VAL A 61 8.77 -21.11 -8.54
C VAL A 61 8.33 -22.05 -7.43
N LYS A 62 7.43 -23.02 -7.72
CA LYS A 62 6.96 -24.00 -6.73
C LYS A 62 8.15 -24.78 -6.14
N GLU A 63 9.15 -25.13 -6.93
CA GLU A 63 10.38 -25.76 -6.44
C GLU A 63 11.22 -24.84 -5.54
N VAL A 64 11.38 -23.56 -5.89
CA VAL A 64 12.10 -22.56 -5.08
C VAL A 64 11.40 -22.35 -3.73
N VAL A 65 10.06 -22.29 -3.73
CA VAL A 65 9.25 -22.22 -2.51
C VAL A 65 9.47 -23.47 -1.65
N ALA A 66 9.33 -24.67 -2.22
CA ALA A 66 9.51 -25.93 -1.50
C ALA A 66 10.94 -26.10 -0.93
N LEU A 67 11.96 -25.73 -1.72
CA LEU A 67 13.36 -25.73 -1.28
C LEU A 67 13.56 -24.78 -0.10
N THR A 68 13.05 -23.55 -0.19
CA THR A 68 13.18 -22.55 0.87
C THR A 68 12.45 -22.98 2.14
N GLU A 69 11.21 -23.47 2.03
CA GLU A 69 10.43 -23.99 3.16
C GLU A 69 11.15 -25.17 3.85
N ARG A 70 11.75 -26.08 3.07
CA ARG A 70 12.56 -27.20 3.59
C ARG A 70 13.81 -26.71 4.31
N LEU A 71 14.68 -25.96 3.63
CA LEU A 71 15.97 -25.52 4.18
C LEU A 71 15.79 -24.65 5.44
N ALA A 72 14.76 -23.80 5.48
CA ALA A 72 14.45 -22.97 6.65
C ALA A 72 13.77 -23.75 7.79
N LYS A 73 13.17 -24.92 7.53
CA LYS A 73 12.69 -25.85 8.57
C LYS A 73 13.83 -26.68 9.16
N GLU A 74 14.76 -27.13 8.32
CA GLU A 74 15.96 -27.87 8.71
C GLU A 74 16.96 -26.98 9.47
N ASN A 75 16.99 -25.68 9.17
CA ASN A 75 17.92 -24.70 9.75
C ASN A 75 17.15 -23.55 10.43
N PRO A 76 16.43 -23.78 11.54
CA PRO A 76 15.60 -22.75 12.18
C PRO A 76 16.40 -21.56 12.73
N GLY A 77 17.69 -21.76 13.04
CA GLY A 77 18.60 -20.69 13.50
C GLY A 77 19.25 -19.86 12.39
N ASP A 78 19.16 -20.27 11.12
CA ASP A 78 19.71 -19.48 10.01
C ASP A 78 18.75 -18.30 9.71
N LYS A 79 19.17 -17.11 10.14
CA LYS A 79 18.38 -15.87 10.02
C LYS A 79 18.15 -15.48 8.56
N ALA A 80 19.08 -15.79 7.65
CA ALA A 80 18.92 -15.53 6.22
C ALA A 80 17.82 -16.43 5.64
N MET A 81 17.86 -17.73 5.94
CA MET A 81 16.82 -18.67 5.51
C MET A 81 15.44 -18.33 6.09
N GLN A 82 15.35 -17.83 7.34
CA GLN A 82 14.08 -17.33 7.85
C GLN A 82 13.60 -16.07 7.11
N VAL A 83 14.49 -15.15 6.70
CA VAL A 83 14.10 -14.01 5.85
C VAL A 83 13.53 -14.49 4.51
N TYR A 84 14.22 -15.40 3.81
CA TYR A 84 13.72 -15.97 2.55
C TYR A 84 12.35 -16.64 2.71
N ARG A 85 12.19 -17.46 3.75
CA ARG A 85 10.92 -18.12 4.09
C ARG A 85 9.81 -17.12 4.37
N GLY A 86 10.07 -16.09 5.18
CA GLY A 86 9.11 -15.03 5.50
C GLY A 86 8.66 -14.27 4.25
N MET A 87 9.60 -13.86 3.40
CA MET A 87 9.29 -13.17 2.15
C MET A 87 8.46 -14.02 1.17
N ILE A 88 8.91 -15.24 0.88
CA ILE A 88 8.20 -16.16 -0.01
C ILE A 88 6.78 -16.44 0.52
N LYS A 89 6.62 -16.64 1.83
CA LYS A 89 5.30 -16.88 2.44
C LYS A 89 4.35 -15.70 2.23
N ALA A 90 4.83 -14.46 2.39
CA ALA A 90 4.03 -13.26 2.13
C ALA A 90 3.61 -13.14 0.65
N PHE A 91 4.46 -13.51 -0.30
CA PHE A 91 4.13 -13.46 -1.73
C PHE A 91 3.16 -14.57 -2.14
N LYS A 92 3.42 -15.81 -1.72
CA LYS A 92 2.56 -16.99 -1.93
C LYS A 92 1.13 -16.78 -1.42
N ALA A 93 0.96 -16.07 -0.31
CA ALA A 93 -0.34 -15.67 0.20
C ALA A 93 -1.20 -14.88 -0.81
N THR A 94 -0.57 -14.19 -1.77
CA THR A 94 -1.23 -13.40 -2.83
C THR A 94 -1.28 -14.10 -4.19
N GLU A 95 -0.85 -15.36 -4.28
CA GLU A 95 -0.85 -16.15 -5.51
C GLU A 95 -2.24 -16.20 -6.16
N GLY A 96 -2.28 -16.00 -7.47
CA GLY A 96 -3.51 -16.04 -8.25
C GLY A 96 -4.55 -14.97 -7.91
N ILE A 97 -4.24 -13.96 -7.07
CA ILE A 97 -5.22 -12.93 -6.74
C ILE A 97 -5.66 -12.13 -7.98
N VAL A 98 -4.74 -11.90 -8.92
CA VAL A 98 -5.02 -11.29 -10.22
C VAL A 98 -5.99 -12.17 -10.99
N ASP A 99 -5.71 -13.47 -11.13
CA ASP A 99 -6.57 -14.39 -11.88
C ASP A 99 -7.92 -14.64 -11.22
N ARG A 100 -8.02 -14.61 -9.88
CA ARG A 100 -9.29 -14.66 -9.14
C ARG A 100 -10.17 -13.46 -9.42
N LEU A 101 -9.56 -12.29 -9.58
CA LEU A 101 -10.23 -11.03 -9.82
C LEU A 101 -10.59 -10.84 -11.28
N ASN A 102 -9.65 -11.15 -12.18
CA ASN A 102 -9.72 -11.03 -13.63
C ASN A 102 -10.88 -11.85 -14.18
N SER A 103 -12.02 -11.20 -14.21
CA SER A 103 -13.30 -11.67 -14.69
C SER A 103 -13.68 -10.74 -15.85
N GLY A 104 -13.76 -11.30 -17.06
CA GLY A 104 -14.02 -10.53 -18.28
C GLY A 104 -15.30 -9.68 -18.23
N ASP A 105 -16.22 -10.01 -17.30
CA ASP A 105 -17.49 -9.33 -17.06
C ASP A 105 -17.42 -8.09 -16.14
N ASN A 106 -16.35 -7.29 -16.22
CA ASN A 106 -16.26 -5.89 -15.74
C ASN A 106 -16.58 -5.57 -14.25
N GLY A 107 -16.98 -6.53 -13.42
CA GLY A 107 -17.67 -6.26 -12.14
C GLY A 107 -16.79 -5.74 -11.00
N LEU A 108 -15.50 -6.10 -10.99
CA LEU A 108 -14.59 -5.84 -9.86
C LEU A 108 -13.46 -4.86 -10.16
N SER A 109 -13.38 -4.26 -11.36
CA SER A 109 -12.19 -3.54 -11.86
C SER A 109 -11.54 -2.52 -10.90
N GLN A 110 -12.30 -1.91 -9.99
CA GLN A 110 -11.76 -1.01 -8.97
C GLN A 110 -11.08 -1.73 -7.79
N SER A 111 -11.61 -2.86 -7.31
CA SER A 111 -10.87 -3.69 -6.34
C SER A 111 -9.65 -4.35 -6.98
N GLU A 112 -9.69 -4.70 -8.26
CA GLU A 112 -8.48 -5.13 -8.99
C GLU A 112 -7.42 -4.04 -8.93
N LEU A 113 -7.75 -2.81 -9.36
CA LEU A 113 -6.82 -1.69 -9.32
C LEU A 113 -6.26 -1.43 -7.91
N VAL A 114 -7.10 -1.42 -6.87
CA VAL A 114 -6.65 -1.18 -5.48
C VAL A 114 -5.77 -2.33 -4.96
N THR A 115 -6.21 -3.58 -5.09
CA THR A 115 -5.45 -4.76 -4.62
C THR A 115 -4.15 -4.93 -5.39
N VAL A 116 -4.19 -4.86 -6.72
CA VAL A 116 -2.99 -4.85 -7.58
C VAL A 116 -2.10 -3.65 -7.27
N GLY A 117 -2.67 -2.48 -6.97
CA GLY A 117 -1.93 -1.27 -6.61
C GLY A 117 -1.18 -1.39 -5.28
N LEU A 118 -1.81 -1.98 -4.25
CA LEU A 118 -1.18 -2.26 -2.97
C LEU A 118 -0.09 -3.33 -3.09
N ILE A 119 -0.35 -4.39 -3.87
CA ILE A 119 0.62 -5.48 -4.10
C ILE A 119 1.78 -5.01 -4.99
N ARG A 120 1.54 -4.16 -5.99
CA ARG A 120 2.60 -3.47 -6.75
C ARG A 120 3.43 -2.52 -5.89
N LYS A 121 2.86 -1.90 -4.84
CA LYS A 121 3.62 -1.09 -3.87
C LYS A 121 4.49 -1.95 -2.94
N LEU A 122 4.21 -3.25 -2.78
CA LEU A 122 5.14 -4.22 -2.19
C LEU A 122 6.24 -4.58 -3.21
N ASN A 123 5.87 -4.88 -4.47
CA ASN A 123 6.82 -5.17 -5.57
C ASN A 123 7.82 -4.03 -5.81
N SER A 124 7.34 -2.79 -5.83
CA SER A 124 8.18 -1.61 -6.08
C SER A 124 9.23 -1.39 -5.00
N ASN A 125 9.11 -2.06 -3.85
CA ASN A 125 10.06 -1.96 -2.73
C ASN A 125 10.99 -3.19 -2.67
N LEU A 126 10.93 -4.15 -3.60
CA LEU A 126 11.82 -5.31 -3.63
C LEU A 126 13.31 -4.94 -3.71
N TYR A 127 13.65 -3.77 -4.24
CA TYR A 127 15.03 -3.26 -4.21
C TYR A 127 15.60 -3.16 -2.78
N ARG A 128 14.75 -3.06 -1.74
CA ARG A 128 15.16 -2.97 -0.32
C ARG A 128 15.51 -4.31 0.32
N ILE A 129 15.16 -5.43 -0.32
CA ILE A 129 15.44 -6.80 0.17
C ILE A 129 16.31 -7.60 -0.76
N GLY A 130 16.20 -7.30 -2.05
CA GLY A 130 16.98 -7.91 -3.10
C GLY A 130 16.14 -8.26 -4.33
N PRO A 131 16.64 -7.93 -5.53
CA PRO A 131 16.08 -8.36 -6.81
C PRO A 131 15.80 -9.87 -6.94
N HIS A 132 16.41 -10.73 -6.13
CA HIS A 132 16.21 -12.19 -6.15
C HIS A 132 14.75 -12.61 -5.86
N PHE A 133 13.98 -11.84 -5.09
CA PHE A 133 12.55 -12.11 -4.94
C PHE A 133 11.70 -11.65 -6.12
N LYS A 134 12.24 -10.84 -7.05
CA LYS A 134 11.45 -10.29 -8.16
C LYS A 134 10.99 -11.35 -9.16
N PRO A 135 11.81 -12.32 -9.61
CA PRO A 135 11.33 -13.44 -10.42
C PRO A 135 10.21 -14.21 -9.72
N ILE A 136 10.39 -14.57 -8.45
CA ILE A 136 9.35 -15.25 -7.65
C ILE A 136 8.06 -14.42 -7.66
N PHE A 137 8.14 -13.14 -7.33
CA PHE A 137 6.99 -12.24 -7.31
C PHE A 137 6.29 -12.14 -8.67
N ASP A 138 7.05 -11.89 -9.75
CA ASP A 138 6.50 -11.69 -11.09
C ASP A 138 5.75 -12.93 -11.58
N TYR A 139 6.27 -14.14 -11.32
CA TYR A 139 5.63 -15.40 -11.71
C TYR A 139 4.44 -15.78 -10.81
N VAL A 140 4.57 -15.70 -9.47
CA VAL A 140 3.47 -15.96 -8.50
C VAL A 140 2.26 -15.05 -8.76
N PHE A 141 2.51 -13.83 -9.24
CA PHE A 141 1.49 -12.82 -9.50
C PHE A 141 1.00 -12.80 -10.96
N GLY A 142 1.82 -13.27 -11.90
CA GLY A 142 1.60 -13.12 -13.34
C GLY A 142 0.89 -14.29 -14.03
N GLN A 143 1.01 -15.52 -13.50
CA GLN A 143 0.36 -16.70 -14.08
C GLN A 143 -0.01 -17.72 -13.00
N THR A 144 -1.30 -18.01 -12.84
CA THR A 144 -1.73 -19.32 -12.32
C THR A 144 -1.95 -20.33 -13.44
N GLU A 145 -1.75 -21.61 -13.13
CA GLU A 145 -2.18 -22.72 -13.99
C GLU A 145 -3.71 -22.62 -14.19
N LYS A 146 -4.12 -22.35 -15.43
CA LYS A 146 -5.30 -21.50 -15.74
C LYS A 146 -6.70 -22.07 -15.43
N ASN A 147 -6.83 -23.29 -14.90
CA ASN A 147 -8.08 -24.04 -15.01
C ASN A 147 -8.95 -24.12 -13.75
N ASP A 148 -8.38 -24.10 -12.53
CA ASP A 148 -9.16 -24.34 -11.28
C ASP A 148 -9.33 -23.12 -10.36
N VAL A 149 -8.91 -21.93 -10.77
CA VAL A 149 -8.95 -20.74 -9.92
C VAL A 149 -10.38 -20.18 -9.84
N LYS A 150 -11.11 -20.57 -8.78
CA LYS A 150 -12.44 -20.00 -8.45
C LYS A 150 -12.42 -18.47 -8.50
N LYS A 151 -13.11 -17.93 -9.51
CA LYS A 151 -13.31 -16.50 -9.74
C LYS A 151 -14.12 -15.88 -8.61
N ILE A 152 -13.72 -14.68 -8.21
CA ILE A 152 -14.39 -13.85 -7.22
C ILE A 152 -15.34 -12.92 -7.99
N LYS A 153 -16.60 -12.83 -7.57
CA LYS A 153 -17.64 -12.02 -8.24
C LYS A 153 -18.15 -10.87 -7.39
N ARG A 154 -17.88 -10.88 -6.08
CA ARG A 154 -18.31 -9.85 -5.12
C ARG A 154 -17.15 -9.32 -4.29
N TYR A 155 -17.27 -8.09 -3.79
CA TYR A 155 -16.28 -7.51 -2.89
C TYR A 155 -16.22 -8.29 -1.58
N SER A 156 -17.37 -8.74 -1.06
CA SER A 156 -17.48 -9.59 0.12
C SER A 156 -16.73 -10.92 -0.01
N GLU A 157 -16.66 -11.49 -1.20
CA GLU A 157 -15.88 -12.70 -1.49
C GLU A 157 -14.37 -12.43 -1.49
N LEU A 158 -13.92 -11.29 -2.06
CA LEU A 158 -12.52 -10.86 -1.96
C LEU A 158 -12.12 -10.57 -0.50
N GLN A 159 -13.00 -9.92 0.27
CA GLN A 159 -12.77 -9.64 1.69
C GLN A 159 -12.67 -10.94 2.50
N ASN A 160 -13.58 -11.89 2.28
CA ASN A 160 -13.54 -13.18 2.95
C ASN A 160 -12.31 -14.01 2.52
N TYR A 161 -11.88 -13.94 1.26
CA TYR A 161 -10.62 -14.55 0.80
C TYR A 161 -9.42 -13.92 1.51
N TYR A 162 -9.36 -12.59 1.59
CA TYR A 162 -8.32 -11.89 2.34
C TYR A 162 -8.26 -12.36 3.80
N ILE A 163 -9.39 -12.34 4.52
CA ILE A 163 -9.45 -12.71 5.95
C ILE A 163 -9.06 -14.18 6.17
N SER A 164 -9.51 -15.10 5.31
CA SER A 164 -9.34 -16.55 5.52
C SER A 164 -8.07 -17.16 4.90
N LYS A 165 -7.43 -16.48 3.94
CA LYS A 165 -6.27 -17.01 3.21
C LYS A 165 -5.05 -16.09 3.23
N VAL A 166 -5.24 -14.78 3.01
CA VAL A 166 -4.11 -13.84 2.87
C VAL A 166 -3.63 -13.34 4.23
N TYR A 167 -4.56 -12.92 5.09
CA TYR A 167 -4.29 -12.39 6.43
C TYR A 167 -3.42 -13.33 7.29
N PRO A 168 -3.80 -14.60 7.55
CA PRO A 168 -3.02 -15.49 8.43
C PRO A 168 -1.63 -15.82 7.89
N GLU A 169 -1.49 -15.93 6.56
CA GLU A 169 -0.21 -16.26 5.93
C GLU A 169 0.78 -15.08 5.99
N VAL A 170 0.29 -13.85 5.75
CA VAL A 170 1.11 -12.63 5.88
C VAL A 170 1.42 -12.31 7.34
N GLU A 171 0.51 -12.55 8.29
CA GLU A 171 0.82 -12.47 9.73
C GLU A 171 1.90 -13.47 10.14
N SER A 172 1.82 -14.70 9.63
CA SER A 172 2.87 -15.71 9.85
C SER A 172 4.21 -15.29 9.24
N ALA A 173 4.21 -14.66 8.06
CA ALA A 173 5.41 -14.10 7.45
C ALA A 173 6.01 -12.95 8.30
N ILE A 174 5.16 -12.04 8.78
CA ILE A 174 5.55 -10.95 9.69
C ILE A 174 6.18 -11.51 10.97
N GLN A 175 5.63 -12.57 11.56
CA GLN A 175 6.21 -13.21 12.74
C GLN A 175 7.60 -13.78 12.46
N ILE A 176 7.75 -14.54 11.36
CA ILE A 176 9.04 -15.12 10.94
C ILE A 176 10.11 -14.02 10.74
N LEU A 177 9.74 -12.93 10.05
CA LEU A 177 10.64 -11.80 9.82
C LEU A 177 10.99 -11.04 11.10
N ASN A 178 10.02 -10.89 12.02
CA ASN A 178 10.27 -10.29 13.34
C ASN A 178 11.23 -11.13 14.19
N ASP A 179 11.16 -12.45 14.12
CA ASP A 179 12.08 -13.32 14.84
C ASP A 179 13.47 -13.34 14.19
N ALA A 180 13.56 -13.24 12.86
CA ALA A 180 14.84 -13.12 12.15
C ALA A 180 15.62 -11.83 12.46
N VAL A 181 14.95 -10.73 12.83
CA VAL A 181 15.60 -9.45 13.20
C VAL A 181 15.86 -9.28 14.70
N LYS A 182 15.36 -10.18 15.56
CA LYS A 182 15.70 -10.15 16.98
C LYS A 182 17.17 -10.56 17.14
N GLY A 183 17.94 -9.69 17.79
CA GLY A 183 19.31 -9.99 18.19
C GLY A 183 19.34 -10.80 19.48
N ASP A 184 20.39 -11.62 19.63
CA ASP A 184 20.63 -12.47 20.80
C ASP A 184 21.12 -11.67 22.03
N GLY A 185 21.17 -10.33 21.91
CA GLY A 185 21.61 -9.38 22.94
C GLY A 185 21.02 -7.97 22.81
N GLY A 186 19.93 -7.76 22.06
CA GLY A 186 19.26 -6.45 21.92
C GLY A 186 18.81 -6.09 20.50
N ASP A 187 18.16 -4.92 20.36
CA ASP A 187 17.78 -4.30 19.07
C ASP A 187 19.04 -3.75 18.35
N ASP A 188 19.86 -4.63 17.76
CA ASP A 188 20.99 -4.23 16.92
C ASP A 188 20.49 -3.80 15.53
N LEU A 189 20.37 -2.48 15.33
CA LEU A 189 19.66 -1.87 14.19
C LEU A 189 20.47 -1.84 12.87
N ASN A 190 21.72 -2.31 12.84
CA ASN A 190 22.53 -2.39 11.62
C ASN A 190 23.35 -3.70 11.56
N LYS A 191 22.74 -4.82 11.95
CA LYS A 191 23.40 -6.12 11.89
C LYS A 191 23.22 -6.75 10.53
N THR A 192 24.32 -7.09 9.85
CA THR A 192 24.29 -7.85 8.59
C THR A 192 23.71 -9.24 8.81
N ILE A 193 22.66 -9.57 8.06
CA ILE A 193 21.95 -10.85 8.10
C ILE A 193 22.52 -11.78 7.02
N PHE A 194 22.68 -11.28 5.80
CA PHE A 194 23.26 -12.02 4.67
C PHE A 194 23.85 -11.05 3.63
N THR A 195 24.52 -11.59 2.60
CA THR A 195 24.99 -10.82 1.45
C THR A 195 24.28 -11.25 0.15
N PHE A 196 23.91 -10.27 -0.66
CA PHE A 196 23.22 -10.43 -1.92
C PHE A 196 24.21 -10.36 -3.09
N ASP A 197 24.21 -11.34 -3.99
CA ASP A 197 24.99 -11.30 -5.23
C ASP A 197 24.26 -10.47 -6.30
N LEU A 198 24.78 -9.30 -6.67
CA LEU A 198 24.22 -8.49 -7.75
C LEU A 198 24.12 -9.21 -9.10
N ALA A 199 24.80 -10.34 -9.30
CA ALA A 199 24.59 -11.19 -10.48
C ALA A 199 23.15 -11.72 -10.60
N LEU A 200 22.40 -11.77 -9.49
CA LEU A 200 20.95 -12.05 -9.47
C LEU A 200 20.11 -10.93 -10.12
N LEU A 201 20.61 -9.69 -10.21
CA LEU A 201 19.94 -8.57 -10.88
C LEU A 201 20.21 -8.55 -12.39
N LEU A 202 21.47 -8.71 -12.79
CA LEU A 202 21.90 -8.48 -14.18
C LEU A 202 22.07 -9.77 -15.00
N GLY A 203 22.16 -10.93 -14.35
CA GLY A 203 22.67 -12.17 -14.94
C GLY A 203 24.20 -12.19 -14.97
N GLU A 204 24.81 -13.36 -14.77
CA GLU A 204 26.27 -13.54 -14.61
C GLU A 204 27.10 -12.79 -15.67
N GLN A 205 26.79 -12.97 -16.96
CA GLN A 205 27.54 -12.34 -18.07
C GLN A 205 27.54 -10.81 -18.03
N LYS A 206 26.48 -10.17 -17.52
CA LYS A 206 26.43 -8.72 -17.35
C LYS A 206 27.04 -8.29 -16.02
N ALA A 207 26.94 -9.13 -14.99
CA ALA A 207 27.55 -8.89 -13.69
C ALA A 207 29.09 -8.84 -13.80
N GLU A 208 29.69 -9.82 -14.46
CA GLU A 208 31.14 -9.87 -14.72
C GLU A 208 31.65 -8.66 -15.53
N LYS A 209 30.84 -8.14 -16.45
CA LYS A 209 31.22 -7.04 -17.36
C LYS A 209 30.93 -5.64 -16.82
N LEU A 210 29.91 -5.47 -15.96
CA LEU A 210 29.38 -4.16 -15.57
C LEU A 210 29.51 -3.85 -14.08
N ILE A 211 29.84 -4.84 -13.24
CA ILE A 211 29.90 -4.66 -11.78
C ILE A 211 31.35 -4.77 -11.31
N ASN A 212 31.81 -3.75 -10.58
CA ASN A 212 33.07 -3.82 -9.86
C ASN A 212 33.06 -5.03 -8.91
N PRO A 213 34.02 -5.98 -8.98
CA PRO A 213 34.02 -7.18 -8.14
C PRO A 213 33.92 -6.90 -6.63
N LYS A 214 34.40 -5.73 -6.17
CA LYS A 214 34.30 -5.28 -4.77
C LYS A 214 32.87 -4.93 -4.33
N ASN A 215 31.99 -4.62 -5.28
CA ASN A 215 30.59 -4.25 -5.04
C ASN A 215 29.63 -5.39 -5.40
N ARG A 216 30.12 -6.52 -5.95
CA ARG A 216 29.28 -7.65 -6.41
C ARG A 216 28.42 -8.22 -5.28
N TYR A 217 28.92 -8.23 -4.06
CA TYR A 217 28.21 -8.73 -2.87
C TYR A 217 27.80 -7.57 -1.97
N LEU A 218 26.50 -7.34 -1.83
CA LEU A 218 25.93 -6.26 -1.03
C LEU A 218 25.25 -6.78 0.24
N GLU A 219 25.52 -6.16 1.38
CA GLU A 219 25.02 -6.53 2.69
C GLU A 219 23.52 -6.17 2.84
N VAL A 220 22.74 -7.13 3.35
CA VAL A 220 21.35 -6.95 3.79
C VAL A 220 21.33 -7.00 5.33
N THR A 221 20.83 -5.94 5.95
CA THR A 221 20.92 -5.68 7.39
C THR A 221 19.55 -5.62 8.06
N THR A 222 19.51 -5.60 9.40
CA THR A 222 18.27 -5.61 10.20
C THR A 222 17.31 -4.44 9.91
N ASP A 223 17.82 -3.25 9.57
CA ASP A 223 17.02 -2.11 9.15
C ASP A 223 16.32 -2.31 7.80
N HIS A 224 16.98 -2.94 6.82
CA HIS A 224 16.37 -3.32 5.55
C HIS A 224 15.14 -4.21 5.78
N ILE A 225 15.22 -5.17 6.71
CA ILE A 225 14.08 -6.03 7.07
C ILE A 225 13.03 -5.26 7.90
N HIS A 226 13.41 -4.27 8.70
CA HIS A 226 12.43 -3.36 9.32
C HIS A 226 11.69 -2.47 8.28
N TRP A 227 12.30 -2.08 7.16
CA TRP A 227 11.57 -1.46 6.04
C TRP A 227 10.48 -2.38 5.48
N VAL A 228 10.77 -3.68 5.36
CA VAL A 228 9.82 -4.71 4.91
C VAL A 228 8.68 -4.90 5.88
N LEU A 229 8.99 -5.13 7.16
CA LEU A 229 7.99 -5.29 8.22
C LEU A 229 7.06 -4.09 8.25
N ALA A 230 7.61 -2.89 8.06
CA ALA A 230 6.81 -1.69 7.94
C ALA A 230 5.88 -1.67 6.70
N ASP A 231 6.31 -2.20 5.55
CA ASP A 231 5.50 -2.28 4.33
C ASP A 231 4.45 -3.40 4.38
N LEU A 232 4.77 -4.57 4.92
CA LEU A 232 3.82 -5.68 5.17
C LEU A 232 2.73 -5.26 6.16
N HIS A 233 3.11 -4.61 7.26
CA HIS A 233 2.14 -4.02 8.18
C HIS A 233 1.30 -2.91 7.53
N ARG A 234 1.85 -2.12 6.60
CA ARG A 234 1.04 -1.12 5.87
C ARG A 234 0.02 -1.76 4.93
N PHE A 235 0.39 -2.87 4.29
CA PHE A 235 -0.51 -3.69 3.49
C PHE A 235 -1.63 -4.26 4.36
N GLN A 236 -1.29 -4.91 5.48
CA GLN A 236 -2.23 -5.43 6.47
C GLN A 236 -3.18 -4.35 6.99
N ALA A 237 -2.66 -3.17 7.39
CA ALA A 237 -3.46 -2.05 7.84
C ALA A 237 -4.50 -1.62 6.81
N SER A 238 -4.08 -1.42 5.56
CA SER A 238 -4.93 -0.97 4.45
C SER A 238 -6.01 -2.00 4.13
N MET A 239 -5.63 -3.28 4.05
CA MET A 239 -6.55 -4.37 3.72
C MET A 239 -7.50 -4.72 4.88
N CYS A 240 -7.08 -4.60 6.13
CA CYS A 240 -7.98 -4.71 7.30
C CYS A 240 -8.98 -3.56 7.39
N TYR A 241 -8.56 -2.32 7.10
CA TYR A 241 -9.48 -1.18 7.01
C TYR A 241 -10.54 -1.46 5.94
N TRP A 242 -10.10 -1.79 4.74
CA TRP A 242 -10.96 -2.11 3.60
C TRP A 242 -11.87 -3.32 3.88
N ALA A 243 -11.35 -4.41 4.46
CA ALA A 243 -12.14 -5.59 4.81
C ALA A 243 -13.12 -5.37 5.97
N SER A 244 -13.05 -4.23 6.67
CA SER A 244 -14.02 -3.87 7.71
C SER A 244 -15.35 -3.35 7.15
N TYR A 245 -15.42 -2.90 5.89
CA TYR A 245 -16.61 -2.24 5.32
C TYR A 245 -17.25 -3.05 4.20
N ASN A 246 -18.56 -2.96 4.02
CA ASN A 246 -19.24 -3.63 2.92
C ASN A 246 -19.17 -2.80 1.63
N PHE A 247 -18.75 -3.43 0.53
CA PHE A 247 -18.58 -2.81 -0.79
C PHE A 247 -19.40 -3.48 -1.91
N ASP A 248 -20.26 -4.45 -1.62
CA ASP A 248 -21.01 -5.19 -2.67
C ASP A 248 -21.96 -4.29 -3.50
N GLY A 249 -22.34 -3.13 -2.97
CA GLY A 249 -23.11 -2.11 -3.70
C GLY A 249 -22.33 -1.23 -4.67
N ILE A 250 -20.98 -1.26 -4.69
CA ILE A 250 -20.17 -0.34 -5.52
C ILE A 250 -20.46 -0.54 -7.01
N ASP A 251 -20.48 -1.78 -7.50
CA ASP A 251 -20.61 -2.02 -8.94
C ASP A 251 -22.01 -1.66 -9.46
N SER A 252 -23.07 -1.96 -8.72
CA SER A 252 -24.43 -1.56 -9.10
C SER A 252 -24.64 -0.05 -9.00
N LEU A 253 -24.02 0.63 -8.03
CA LEU A 253 -23.97 2.11 -7.96
C LEU A 253 -23.27 2.69 -9.19
N ARG A 254 -22.06 2.21 -9.49
CA ARG A 254 -21.25 2.63 -10.66
C ARG A 254 -21.99 2.38 -11.98
N LYS A 255 -22.54 1.19 -12.20
CA LYS A 255 -23.31 0.84 -13.41
C LYS A 255 -24.53 1.76 -13.57
N LYS A 256 -25.20 2.15 -12.48
CA LYS A 256 -26.32 3.09 -12.51
C LYS A 256 -25.87 4.50 -12.90
N TYR A 257 -24.73 4.98 -12.38
CA TYR A 257 -24.12 6.24 -12.84
C TYR A 257 -23.71 6.19 -14.32
N VAL A 258 -22.90 5.21 -14.71
CA VAL A 258 -22.41 5.08 -16.09
C VAL A 258 -23.58 4.98 -17.08
N ARG A 259 -24.64 4.21 -16.78
CA ARG A 259 -25.86 4.17 -17.60
C ARG A 259 -26.59 5.51 -17.63
N LYS A 260 -26.76 6.19 -16.48
CA LYS A 260 -27.39 7.52 -16.40
C LYS A 260 -26.66 8.53 -17.30
N TYR A 261 -25.32 8.52 -17.33
CA TYR A 261 -24.54 9.41 -18.21
C TYR A 261 -24.50 8.95 -19.67
N ALA A 262 -24.41 7.65 -19.95
CA ALA A 262 -24.42 7.14 -21.32
C ALA A 262 -25.76 7.44 -22.03
N VAL A 263 -26.89 7.18 -21.36
CA VAL A 263 -28.22 7.47 -21.90
C VAL A 263 -28.43 8.99 -22.02
N ARG A 264 -28.07 9.77 -21.00
CA ARG A 264 -28.24 11.24 -21.04
C ARG A 264 -27.35 11.88 -22.10
N GLY A 265 -26.11 11.42 -22.27
CA GLY A 265 -25.22 11.87 -23.35
C GLY A 265 -25.66 11.44 -24.75
N LEU A 266 -26.41 10.35 -24.89
CA LEU A 266 -27.05 9.97 -26.16
C LEU A 266 -28.26 10.87 -26.45
N VAL A 267 -29.14 11.09 -25.47
CA VAL A 267 -30.32 11.95 -25.57
C VAL A 267 -29.93 13.41 -25.80
N ASP A 268 -28.95 13.94 -25.07
CA ASP A 268 -28.46 15.30 -25.28
C ASP A 268 -27.83 15.43 -26.68
N ARG A 269 -27.01 14.48 -27.15
CA ARG A 269 -26.49 14.50 -28.54
C ARG A 269 -27.58 14.45 -29.62
N LEU A 270 -28.69 13.79 -29.38
CA LEU A 270 -29.80 13.66 -30.34
C LEU A 270 -30.75 14.87 -30.33
N PHE A 271 -30.86 15.60 -29.22
CA PHE A 271 -31.90 16.62 -29.03
C PHE A 271 -31.41 17.98 -28.52
N LYS A 272 -30.13 18.16 -28.15
CA LYS A 272 -29.58 19.43 -27.60
C LYS A 272 -28.12 19.67 -27.97
N THR A 273 -27.85 20.80 -28.62
CA THR A 273 -26.51 21.28 -29.01
C THR A 273 -25.62 21.77 -27.85
N HIS A 274 -25.85 21.32 -26.61
CA HIS A 274 -25.09 21.77 -25.44
C HIS A 274 -24.46 20.60 -24.68
N TYR A 275 -23.24 20.84 -24.19
CA TYR A 275 -22.37 19.84 -23.59
C TYR A 275 -23.04 19.02 -22.47
N THR A 276 -22.74 17.72 -22.44
CA THR A 276 -23.10 16.79 -21.37
C THR A 276 -22.83 17.39 -19.99
N GLU A 277 -23.88 17.56 -19.18
CA GLU A 277 -23.77 18.06 -17.81
C GLU A 277 -22.83 17.18 -16.98
N ALA A 278 -21.95 17.81 -16.20
CA ALA A 278 -20.99 17.12 -15.34
C ALA A 278 -21.67 16.27 -14.25
N ILE A 279 -20.91 15.31 -13.69
CA ILE A 279 -21.33 14.54 -12.52
C ILE A 279 -21.40 15.49 -11.33
N LEU A 280 -22.60 15.89 -10.92
CA LEU A 280 -22.81 16.66 -9.69
C LEU A 280 -22.63 15.76 -8.46
N ALA A 281 -21.82 16.19 -7.49
CA ALA A 281 -21.61 15.46 -6.23
C ALA A 281 -22.93 15.21 -5.49
N ARG A 282 -23.83 16.20 -5.49
CA ARG A 282 -25.19 16.05 -4.97
C ARG A 282 -25.96 14.88 -5.58
N ASP A 283 -25.79 14.63 -6.88
CA ASP A 283 -26.43 13.50 -7.55
C ASP A 283 -25.80 12.17 -7.15
N PHE A 284 -24.49 12.13 -6.82
CA PHE A 284 -23.82 10.98 -6.19
C PHE A 284 -24.49 10.61 -4.86
N TYR A 285 -24.59 11.59 -3.95
CA TYR A 285 -25.14 11.37 -2.62
C TYR A 285 -26.63 11.04 -2.61
N LYS A 286 -27.44 11.60 -3.52
CA LYS A 286 -28.87 11.23 -3.67
C LYS A 286 -29.12 9.75 -3.99
N GLU A 287 -28.19 9.08 -4.65
CA GLU A 287 -28.36 7.66 -5.00
C GLU A 287 -27.84 6.76 -3.89
N ILE A 288 -26.67 7.09 -3.30
CA ILE A 288 -26.02 6.22 -2.30
C ILE A 288 -26.81 6.08 -0.98
N ILE A 289 -27.68 7.03 -0.67
CA ILE A 289 -28.57 6.96 0.51
C ILE A 289 -29.81 6.07 0.31
N LYS A 290 -30.10 5.59 -0.91
CA LYS A 290 -31.30 4.79 -1.17
C LYS A 290 -31.19 3.39 -0.59
N ASP A 291 -32.32 2.77 -0.25
CA ASP A 291 -32.39 1.47 0.43
C ASP A 291 -31.61 0.34 -0.27
N GLN A 292 -31.57 0.33 -1.61
CA GLN A 292 -30.78 -0.63 -2.39
C GLN A 292 -29.26 -0.55 -2.12
N TYR A 293 -28.77 0.55 -1.52
CA TYR A 293 -27.39 0.71 -1.03
C TYR A 293 -27.33 0.90 0.49
N ARG A 294 -28.38 0.53 1.25
CA ARG A 294 -28.43 0.64 2.71
C ARG A 294 -27.21 0.02 3.39
N ASN A 295 -26.72 -1.09 2.88
CA ASN A 295 -25.57 -1.82 3.43
C ASN A 295 -24.22 -1.44 2.77
N LEU A 296 -24.17 -0.48 1.84
CA LEU A 296 -22.92 0.01 1.26
C LEU A 296 -22.20 0.92 2.27
N PHE A 297 -20.90 0.71 2.45
CA PHE A 297 -20.03 1.41 3.42
C PHE A 297 -20.42 1.25 4.90
N THR A 298 -21.33 0.32 5.22
CA THR A 298 -21.56 -0.10 6.61
C THR A 298 -20.48 -1.09 7.06
N MET A 299 -20.06 -0.99 8.31
CA MET A 299 -19.09 -1.91 8.91
C MET A 299 -19.67 -3.34 8.98
N ARG A 300 -18.86 -4.32 8.60
CA ARG A 300 -19.17 -5.76 8.66
C ARG A 300 -18.88 -6.29 10.06
N ASP A 301 -19.58 -7.34 10.47
CA ASP A 301 -19.13 -8.14 11.62
C ASP A 301 -18.00 -9.09 11.20
N SER A 302 -16.86 -8.51 10.85
CA SER A 302 -15.65 -9.22 10.42
C SER A 302 -14.59 -9.06 11.51
N LYS A 303 -14.32 -10.18 12.20
CA LYS A 303 -13.42 -10.26 13.34
C LYS A 303 -12.28 -11.25 13.08
N VAL A 304 -11.15 -11.01 13.72
CA VAL A 304 -9.99 -11.92 13.80
C VAL A 304 -9.53 -11.91 15.25
N LYS A 305 -9.27 -13.08 15.85
CA LYS A 305 -8.90 -13.19 17.29
C LYS A 305 -9.86 -12.35 18.17
N ASP A 306 -11.16 -12.51 17.92
CA ASP A 306 -12.30 -11.84 18.57
C ASP A 306 -12.38 -10.30 18.48
N LYS A 307 -11.39 -9.64 17.87
CA LYS A 307 -11.39 -8.19 17.62
C LYS A 307 -11.85 -7.87 16.20
N TYR A 308 -12.61 -6.77 16.03
CA TYR A 308 -12.96 -6.24 14.71
C TYR A 308 -11.69 -5.93 13.89
N LEU A 309 -11.74 -6.19 12.57
CA LEU A 309 -10.63 -5.89 11.65
C LEU A 309 -10.19 -4.41 11.68
N LEU A 310 -11.10 -3.49 12.01
CA LEU A 310 -10.80 -2.07 12.14
C LEU A 310 -9.77 -1.80 13.27
N VAL A 311 -9.82 -2.58 14.36
CA VAL A 311 -8.83 -2.50 15.45
C VAL A 311 -7.48 -3.04 14.99
N HIS A 312 -7.45 -4.18 14.27
CA HIS A 312 -6.24 -4.71 13.65
C HIS A 312 -5.63 -3.72 12.63
N SER A 313 -6.47 -2.95 11.93
CA SER A 313 -5.99 -1.88 11.04
C SER A 313 -5.19 -0.79 11.79
N ARG A 314 -5.65 -0.38 12.98
CA ARG A 314 -4.90 0.54 13.86
C ARG A 314 -3.61 -0.10 14.36
N ASP A 315 -3.69 -1.34 14.86
CA ASP A 315 -2.53 -2.05 15.43
C ASP A 315 -1.42 -2.24 14.38
N HIS A 316 -1.77 -2.64 13.15
CA HIS A 316 -0.83 -2.72 12.04
C HIS A 316 -0.37 -1.35 11.53
N SER A 317 -1.21 -0.31 11.55
CA SER A 317 -0.76 1.06 11.24
C SER A 317 0.33 1.53 12.22
N LEU A 318 0.13 1.28 13.52
CA LEU A 318 1.11 1.59 14.55
C LEU A 318 2.39 0.75 14.41
N ALA A 319 2.28 -0.55 14.17
CA ALA A 319 3.43 -1.43 13.94
C ALA A 319 4.23 -0.99 12.69
N SER A 320 3.54 -0.61 11.61
CA SER A 320 4.17 -0.07 10.39
C SER A 320 5.06 1.14 10.69
N VAL A 321 4.58 2.07 11.50
CA VAL A 321 5.34 3.27 11.88
C VAL A 321 6.50 2.94 12.81
N LYS A 322 6.29 2.08 13.82
CA LYS A 322 7.36 1.64 14.74
C LYS A 322 8.52 0.98 13.98
N HIS A 323 8.22 0.07 13.05
CA HIS A 323 9.26 -0.55 12.21
C HIS A 323 9.92 0.47 11.28
N ARG A 324 9.17 1.43 10.71
CA ARG A 324 9.77 2.52 9.90
C ARG A 324 10.78 3.34 10.69
N ILE A 325 10.46 3.72 11.93
CA ILE A 325 11.34 4.50 12.80
C ILE A 325 12.61 3.70 13.13
N ARG A 326 12.49 2.41 13.47
CA ARG A 326 13.65 1.54 13.68
C ARG A 326 14.54 1.45 12.43
N ALA A 327 13.91 1.31 11.27
CA ALA A 327 14.60 1.23 9.99
C ALA A 327 15.34 2.53 9.63
N VAL A 328 14.72 3.69 9.85
CA VAL A 328 15.37 5.00 9.67
C VAL A 328 16.55 5.15 10.63
N LYS A 329 16.42 4.76 11.90
CA LYS A 329 17.53 4.80 12.88
C LYS A 329 18.70 3.89 12.47
N GLY A 330 18.42 2.70 11.93
CA GLY A 330 19.47 1.83 11.40
C GLY A 330 20.17 2.41 10.16
N LEU A 331 19.43 3.05 9.24
CA LEU A 331 20.02 3.76 8.09
C LEU A 331 20.86 4.98 8.49
N GLU A 332 20.44 5.75 9.51
CA GLU A 332 21.26 6.83 10.09
C GLU A 332 22.61 6.27 10.54
N ILE A 333 22.60 5.18 11.31
CA ILE A 333 23.83 4.47 11.75
C ILE A 333 24.65 3.96 10.54
N SER A 334 24.02 3.35 9.54
CA SER A 334 24.68 2.82 8.33
C SER A 334 25.38 3.90 7.50
N LYS A 335 24.79 5.08 7.43
CA LYS A 335 25.37 6.26 6.77
C LYS A 335 26.63 6.73 7.50
N ASP A 336 26.54 6.88 8.82
CA ASP A 336 27.63 7.42 9.64
C ASP A 336 28.86 6.48 9.67
N PHE A 337 28.68 5.18 9.47
CA PHE A 337 29.78 4.21 9.31
C PHE A 337 30.51 4.25 7.95
N GLY A 338 30.11 5.13 7.02
CA GLY A 338 30.87 5.43 5.79
C GLY A 338 30.97 4.28 4.77
N LYS A 339 30.14 3.25 4.90
CA LYS A 339 30.19 2.01 4.09
C LYS A 339 29.06 1.90 3.06
N GLU A 340 28.51 3.03 2.58
CA GLU A 340 27.34 3.04 1.69
C GLU A 340 27.42 2.08 0.50
N ASN A 341 28.59 1.98 -0.15
CA ASN A 341 28.83 1.10 -1.31
C ASN A 341 28.78 -0.40 -0.99
N LYS A 342 28.65 -0.79 0.28
CA LYS A 342 28.50 -2.18 0.72
C LYS A 342 27.05 -2.60 0.89
N TYR A 343 26.11 -1.69 1.03
CA TYR A 343 24.72 -2.03 1.34
C TYR A 343 23.90 -2.23 0.07
N ILE A 344 22.87 -3.08 0.15
CA ILE A 344 22.00 -3.37 -0.99
C ILE A 344 21.25 -2.13 -1.52
N VAL A 345 21.06 -1.13 -0.67
CA VAL A 345 20.59 0.22 -1.02
C VAL A 345 21.45 1.25 -0.30
N SER A 346 21.80 2.37 -0.96
CA SER A 346 22.44 3.52 -0.30
C SER A 346 21.57 4.04 0.85
N PRO A 347 22.10 4.10 2.09
CA PRO A 347 21.38 4.69 3.21
C PRO A 347 21.06 6.17 3.00
N SER A 348 21.99 6.95 2.44
CA SER A 348 21.73 8.37 2.15
C SER A 348 20.56 8.56 1.19
N TRP A 349 20.44 7.76 0.13
CA TRP A 349 19.30 7.85 -0.78
C TRP A 349 17.98 7.48 -0.09
N LEU A 350 17.92 6.40 0.70
CA LEU A 350 16.70 6.05 1.44
C LEU A 350 16.29 7.13 2.43
N LEU A 351 17.25 7.79 3.09
CA LEU A 351 17.00 8.90 4.02
C LEU A 351 16.50 10.18 3.32
N THR A 352 16.74 10.37 2.01
CA THR A 352 16.13 11.49 1.26
C THR A 352 14.64 11.30 0.96
N LEU A 353 14.10 10.09 1.09
CA LEU A 353 12.70 9.83 0.78
C LEU A 353 11.79 10.49 1.82
N THR A 354 10.72 11.16 1.38
CA THR A 354 9.74 11.82 2.28
C THR A 354 9.17 10.88 3.35
N LEU A 355 9.07 9.58 3.05
CA LEU A 355 8.61 8.52 3.96
C LEU A 355 9.62 8.13 5.04
N ALA A 356 10.86 8.62 4.97
CA ALA A 356 11.93 8.44 5.96
C ALA A 356 12.03 9.60 6.96
N ASN A 357 11.22 10.67 6.83
CA ASN A 357 11.24 11.80 7.76
C ASN A 357 10.86 11.35 9.19
N LYS A 358 11.86 11.25 10.05
CA LYS A 358 11.78 10.80 11.44
C LYS A 358 10.80 11.61 12.28
N ALA A 359 10.82 12.94 12.18
CA ALA A 359 9.90 13.82 12.91
C ALA A 359 8.44 13.59 12.47
N SER A 360 8.17 13.44 11.17
CA SER A 360 6.82 13.09 10.67
C SER A 360 6.39 11.69 11.11
N LEU A 361 7.31 10.73 11.19
CA LEU A 361 7.02 9.37 11.68
C LEU A 361 6.72 9.35 13.18
N GLU A 362 7.49 10.07 14.00
CA GLU A 362 7.28 10.18 15.45
C GLU A 362 5.98 10.94 15.76
N LYS A 363 5.68 12.02 15.01
CA LYS A 363 4.38 12.71 15.04
C LYS A 363 3.23 11.74 14.70
N ARG A 364 3.36 10.95 13.63
CA ARG A 364 2.37 9.91 13.25
C ARG A 364 2.20 8.85 14.34
N GLN A 365 3.29 8.38 14.95
CA GLN A 365 3.25 7.42 16.04
C GLN A 365 2.47 7.97 17.24
N ARG A 366 2.77 9.19 17.68
CA ARG A 366 2.07 9.89 18.76
C ARG A 366 0.56 9.96 18.50
N LEU A 367 0.17 10.38 17.29
CA LEU A 367 -1.24 10.52 16.89
C LEU A 367 -1.97 9.16 16.84
N LEU A 368 -1.30 8.07 16.43
CA LEU A 368 -1.89 6.73 16.40
C LEU A 368 -2.01 6.09 17.80
N VAL A 369 -1.08 6.36 18.71
CA VAL A 369 -1.08 5.84 20.09
C VAL A 369 -2.09 6.55 20.98
N ALA A 370 -2.29 7.85 20.78
CA ALA A 370 -3.20 8.66 21.58
C ALA A 370 -4.60 8.04 21.72
N THR A 371 -5.17 8.15 22.92
CA THR A 371 -6.51 7.66 23.29
C THR A 371 -7.57 8.75 23.29
N GLY A 372 -7.20 9.97 22.87
CA GLY A 372 -8.08 11.13 22.81
C GLY A 372 -7.46 12.25 21.96
N PRO A 373 -8.08 13.44 21.93
CA PRO A 373 -7.64 14.55 21.10
C PRO A 373 -6.17 14.95 21.35
N GLN A 374 -5.46 15.25 20.27
CA GLN A 374 -4.09 15.76 20.29
C GLN A 374 -3.98 17.02 19.45
N MET A 375 -3.18 17.98 19.88
CA MET A 375 -2.86 19.14 19.03
C MET A 375 -2.04 18.72 17.81
N PHE A 376 -2.56 19.05 16.63
CA PHE A 376 -1.90 18.93 15.35
C PHE A 376 -1.45 20.32 14.88
N ASN A 377 -0.16 20.44 14.59
CA ASN A 377 0.50 21.61 14.06
C ASN A 377 1.44 21.20 12.91
N ASP A 378 1.39 21.89 11.79
CA ASP A 378 2.34 21.74 10.68
C ASP A 378 3.38 22.87 10.76
N PRO A 379 4.68 22.63 10.49
CA PRO A 379 5.71 23.66 10.60
C PRO A 379 5.56 24.85 9.63
N PHE A 380 4.78 24.73 8.56
CA PHE A 380 4.52 25.82 7.60
C PHE A 380 3.32 26.70 8.00
N PHE A 381 2.46 26.24 8.92
CA PHE A 381 1.25 26.96 9.33
C PHE A 381 1.32 27.39 10.80
N THR A 382 1.00 28.66 11.08
CA THR A 382 0.86 29.18 12.45
C THR A 382 -0.38 28.65 13.17
N GLN A 383 -1.30 28.05 12.43
CA GLN A 383 -2.58 27.57 12.93
C GLN A 383 -2.49 26.09 13.32
N SER A 384 -3.23 25.71 14.36
CA SER A 384 -3.24 24.35 14.90
C SER A 384 -4.65 23.95 15.31
N PHE A 385 -4.95 22.66 15.26
CA PHE A 385 -6.27 22.11 15.56
C PHE A 385 -6.16 20.82 16.37
N GLU A 386 -7.25 20.41 17.02
CA GLU A 386 -7.31 19.12 17.72
C GLU A 386 -7.71 18.00 16.76
N LEU A 387 -6.96 16.90 16.82
CA LEU A 387 -7.19 15.68 16.05
C LEU A 387 -7.27 14.48 16.99
N ASN A 388 -8.39 13.74 16.95
CA ASN A 388 -8.56 12.47 17.64
C ASN A 388 -8.57 11.30 16.64
N LEU A 389 -7.37 10.95 16.15
CA LEU A 389 -7.19 9.91 15.13
C LEU A 389 -7.64 8.50 15.60
N ALA A 390 -7.83 8.29 16.91
CA ALA A 390 -8.35 7.05 17.45
C ALA A 390 -9.80 6.77 17.02
N GLU A 391 -10.63 7.81 16.84
CA GLU A 391 -12.03 7.64 16.42
C GLU A 391 -12.16 7.00 15.04
N LEU A 392 -11.23 7.26 14.12
CA LEU A 392 -11.19 6.63 12.79
C LEU A 392 -11.19 5.09 12.85
N TYR A 393 -10.76 4.52 13.98
CA TYR A 393 -10.66 3.09 14.24
C TYR A 393 -11.62 2.58 15.33
N ASN A 394 -12.60 3.38 15.74
CA ASN A 394 -13.52 3.06 16.84
C ASN A 394 -14.77 2.31 16.33
N PRO A 395 -14.91 0.98 16.52
CA PRO A 395 -16.05 0.21 16.04
C PRO A 395 -17.35 0.48 16.83
N ALA A 396 -17.29 1.19 17.97
CA ALA A 396 -18.47 1.61 18.72
C ALA A 396 -19.06 2.93 18.19
N ASN A 397 -18.26 3.75 17.49
CA ASN A 397 -18.67 5.04 16.99
C ASN A 397 -19.67 4.88 15.84
N ALA A 398 -20.88 5.44 16.01
CA ALA A 398 -22.00 5.18 15.11
C ALA A 398 -21.79 5.70 13.67
N SER A 399 -20.99 6.75 13.48
CA SER A 399 -20.62 7.27 12.15
C SER A 399 -19.50 6.46 11.49
N ILE A 400 -18.65 5.81 12.28
CA ILE A 400 -17.63 4.87 11.80
C ILE A 400 -18.26 3.50 11.46
N ARG A 401 -19.33 3.10 12.13
CA ARG A 401 -20.10 1.90 11.75
C ARG A 401 -20.86 2.04 10.43
N ASP A 402 -21.07 3.25 9.93
CA ASP A 402 -21.78 3.55 8.68
C ASP A 402 -21.25 4.86 8.09
N LEU A 403 -20.19 4.75 7.27
CA LEU A 403 -19.45 5.92 6.77
C LEU A 403 -20.31 6.90 5.96
N LYS A 404 -21.48 6.48 5.46
CA LYS A 404 -22.43 7.39 4.80
C LYS A 404 -23.00 8.46 5.74
N ARG A 405 -22.87 8.29 7.06
CA ARG A 405 -23.24 9.30 8.06
C ARG A 405 -22.29 10.50 8.08
N LEU A 406 -21.08 10.34 7.57
CA LEU A 406 -20.12 11.42 7.33
C LEU A 406 -20.39 12.15 6.01
N MET A 407 -21.12 11.53 5.09
CA MET A 407 -21.36 12.06 3.76
C MET A 407 -22.45 13.15 3.78
N PRO A 408 -22.30 14.24 2.98
CA PRO A 408 -23.33 15.26 2.85
C PRO A 408 -24.61 14.66 2.26
N ARG A 409 -25.76 15.08 2.80
CA ARG A 409 -27.09 14.66 2.32
C ARG A 409 -27.61 15.61 1.23
N PRO A 410 -28.61 15.24 0.42
CA PRO A 410 -29.14 16.07 -0.67
C PRO A 410 -29.67 17.46 -0.28
N GLU A 411 -30.02 17.63 1.00
CA GLU A 411 -30.41 18.87 1.67
C GLU A 411 -29.22 19.76 2.07
N ASN A 412 -28.02 19.20 2.24
CA ASN A 412 -26.80 19.96 2.54
C ASN A 412 -26.22 20.69 1.32
N PHE A 413 -26.80 20.50 0.13
CA PHE A 413 -26.44 21.21 -1.10
C PHE A 413 -27.53 22.22 -1.46
N HIS A 414 -27.13 23.47 -1.70
CA HIS A 414 -27.99 24.53 -2.20
C HIS A 414 -28.87 24.05 -3.39
N ARG A 415 -30.11 24.55 -3.44
CA ARG A 415 -30.89 24.52 -4.68
C ARG A 415 -30.27 25.57 -5.59
N ALA A 416 -29.48 25.12 -6.58
CA ALA A 416 -28.75 25.94 -7.52
C ALA A 416 -29.44 27.28 -7.84
N ARG A 417 -28.74 28.40 -7.58
CA ARG A 417 -29.17 29.70 -8.09
C ARG A 417 -29.31 29.61 -9.62
N SER A 418 -30.32 30.30 -10.14
CA SER A 418 -30.57 30.69 -11.54
C SER A 418 -29.82 29.92 -12.66
N LYS A 419 -30.59 29.41 -13.64
CA LYS A 419 -30.06 28.82 -14.89
C LYS A 419 -29.06 29.69 -15.68
N LYS A 420 -28.90 30.98 -15.36
CA LYS A 420 -28.03 31.92 -16.10
C LYS A 420 -26.54 31.81 -15.77
N ASP A 421 -26.15 31.30 -14.60
CA ASP A 421 -24.75 31.33 -14.14
C ASP A 421 -23.96 30.07 -14.52
N ARG A 422 -24.25 29.49 -15.69
CA ARG A 422 -23.58 28.28 -16.20
C ARG A 422 -22.26 28.63 -16.90
N LEU A 423 -21.24 28.96 -16.12
CA LEU A 423 -19.86 28.90 -16.61
C LEU A 423 -19.44 27.43 -16.87
N PRO A 424 -18.68 27.14 -17.94
CA PRO A 424 -18.27 25.78 -18.27
C PRO A 424 -16.98 25.37 -17.54
N LEU A 425 -16.90 24.06 -17.26
CA LEU A 425 -15.76 23.30 -16.72
C LEU A 425 -15.36 23.57 -15.25
N PHE A 426 -15.36 22.48 -14.48
CA PHE A 426 -14.49 22.19 -13.33
C PHE A 426 -13.97 23.38 -12.52
N LEU A 427 -14.76 23.86 -11.56
CA LEU A 427 -14.37 24.40 -10.24
C LEU A 427 -15.65 24.69 -9.44
N TYR A 428 -15.74 24.20 -8.19
CA TYR A 428 -16.70 24.61 -7.13
C TYR A 428 -18.22 24.67 -7.43
N GLY A 429 -18.75 23.94 -8.41
CA GLY A 429 -20.15 24.11 -8.85
C GLY A 429 -21.28 23.52 -7.99
N ASP A 430 -21.02 22.60 -7.06
CA ASP A 430 -22.05 21.94 -6.22
C ASP A 430 -21.39 21.29 -4.97
N ALA A 431 -20.50 22.04 -4.30
CA ALA A 431 -19.95 21.64 -3.00
C ALA A 431 -21.05 21.69 -1.93
N PRO A 432 -21.01 20.84 -0.89
CA PRO A 432 -21.97 20.93 0.21
C PRO A 432 -21.75 22.23 0.99
N ASP A 433 -22.83 22.92 1.36
CA ASP A 433 -22.77 24.13 2.20
C ASP A 433 -22.69 23.78 3.70
N SER A 434 -22.96 22.52 4.04
CA SER A 434 -22.99 21.99 5.40
C SER A 434 -22.71 20.49 5.42
N LEU A 435 -22.46 19.92 6.59
CA LEU A 435 -22.31 18.47 6.80
C LEU A 435 -23.30 17.99 7.86
N PRO A 436 -23.67 16.69 7.87
CA PRO A 436 -24.39 16.10 8.99
C PRO A 436 -23.59 16.10 10.30
N ASP A 437 -22.26 16.11 10.24
CA ASP A 437 -21.35 16.11 11.38
C ASP A 437 -20.02 16.79 11.03
N TYR A 438 -19.82 18.03 11.48
CA TYR A 438 -18.55 18.74 11.28
C TYR A 438 -17.39 18.16 12.10
N THR A 439 -17.66 17.38 13.16
CA THR A 439 -16.60 16.74 13.93
C THR A 439 -16.03 15.52 13.22
N MET A 440 -16.68 15.05 12.15
CA MET A 440 -16.34 13.86 11.38
C MET A 440 -16.13 12.64 12.29
N ALA A 441 -17.21 12.20 12.94
CA ALA A 441 -17.20 11.16 13.95
C ALA A 441 -16.33 11.49 15.18
N GLY A 442 -16.18 12.76 15.55
CA GLY A 442 -15.32 13.19 16.66
C GLY A 442 -13.81 13.18 16.35
N ILE A 443 -13.40 12.94 15.09
CA ILE A 443 -11.99 13.02 14.68
C ILE A 443 -11.47 14.47 14.77
N PHE A 444 -12.31 15.46 14.50
CA PHE A 444 -12.04 16.90 14.72
C PHE A 444 -12.99 17.44 15.81
N PRO A 445 -12.73 17.17 17.09
CA PRO A 445 -13.69 17.41 18.19
C PRO A 445 -14.07 18.89 18.38
N LYS A 446 -13.31 19.82 17.80
CA LYS A 446 -13.54 21.27 17.87
C LYS A 446 -14.07 21.90 16.57
N ALA A 447 -14.23 21.14 15.49
CA ALA A 447 -14.75 21.66 14.23
C ALA A 447 -16.26 21.95 14.35
N ARG A 448 -16.67 23.17 13.95
CA ARG A 448 -18.05 23.69 14.05
C ARG A 448 -18.64 24.06 12.69
N SER A 449 -17.81 24.07 11.65
CA SER A 449 -18.15 24.51 10.31
C SER A 449 -17.34 23.76 9.25
N LEU A 450 -17.79 23.85 8.00
CA LEU A 450 -17.03 23.36 6.85
C LEU A 450 -15.70 24.11 6.67
N GLN A 451 -15.59 25.37 7.14
CA GLN A 451 -14.36 26.15 7.04
C GLN A 451 -13.26 25.61 7.97
N ASP A 452 -13.63 25.18 9.17
CA ASP A 452 -12.69 24.53 10.11
C ASP A 452 -12.10 23.26 9.50
N LEU A 453 -12.94 22.46 8.82
CA LEU A 453 -12.51 21.24 8.14
C LEU A 453 -11.65 21.52 6.91
N LYS A 454 -11.99 22.51 6.09
CA LYS A 454 -11.16 22.93 4.94
C LYS A 454 -9.77 23.36 5.37
N LEU A 455 -9.68 24.17 6.43
CA LEU A 455 -8.41 24.58 7.02
C LEU A 455 -7.62 23.36 7.53
N ALA A 456 -8.28 22.44 8.25
CA ALA A 456 -7.62 21.24 8.75
C ALA A 456 -7.14 20.32 7.60
N MET A 457 -7.91 20.19 6.51
CA MET A 457 -7.50 19.46 5.30
C MET A 457 -6.29 20.11 4.62
N GLU A 458 -6.27 21.44 4.47
CA GLU A 458 -5.16 22.18 3.88
C GLU A 458 -3.87 21.86 4.64
N ILE A 459 -3.88 22.07 5.97
CA ILE A 459 -2.77 21.73 6.87
C ILE A 459 -2.37 20.25 6.78
N LEU A 460 -3.35 19.32 6.74
CA LEU A 460 -3.10 17.87 6.59
C LEU A 460 -2.55 17.46 5.21
N SER A 461 -2.79 18.25 4.17
CA SER A 461 -2.32 17.99 2.81
C SER A 461 -0.83 18.33 2.63
N HIS A 462 -0.34 19.31 3.41
CA HIS A 462 1.08 19.66 3.47
C HIS A 462 1.89 18.75 4.41
N ASP A 463 1.28 18.27 5.49
CA ASP A 463 1.97 17.45 6.48
C ASP A 463 2.09 15.95 6.10
N ASN A 464 3.33 15.48 6.02
CA ASN A 464 3.63 14.10 5.64
C ASN A 464 3.39 13.05 6.75
N ALA A 465 2.92 13.44 7.94
CA ALA A 465 2.59 12.49 9.01
C ALA A 465 1.25 11.79 8.76
N LEU A 466 0.33 12.26 7.92
CA LEU A 466 -0.97 11.57 7.69
C LEU A 466 -1.46 11.52 6.22
N PRO A 467 -0.62 11.13 5.23
CA PRO A 467 -0.93 11.25 3.79
C PRO A 467 -2.03 10.30 3.27
N LEU A 468 -2.47 9.31 4.06
CA LEU A 468 -3.64 8.47 3.73
C LEU A 468 -4.93 9.00 4.38
N PHE A 469 -4.81 9.87 5.39
CA PHE A 469 -5.96 10.44 6.08
C PHE A 469 -6.53 11.63 5.31
N SER A 470 -5.70 12.47 4.68
CA SER A 470 -6.17 13.48 3.72
C SER A 470 -6.99 12.84 2.59
N THR A 471 -6.46 11.81 1.92
CA THR A 471 -7.21 11.04 0.90
C THR A 471 -8.46 10.34 1.44
N TRP A 472 -8.53 10.04 2.74
CA TRP A 472 -9.75 9.52 3.37
C TRP A 472 -10.78 10.64 3.59
N MET A 473 -10.33 11.83 4.02
CA MET A 473 -11.17 13.02 4.18
C MET A 473 -11.78 13.49 2.85
N ASP A 474 -11.00 13.43 1.76
CA ASP A 474 -11.45 13.73 0.38
C ASP A 474 -12.63 12.85 -0.10
N LEU A 475 -12.99 11.78 0.61
CA LEU A 475 -14.14 10.93 0.28
C LEU A 475 -15.48 11.49 0.83
N PHE A 476 -15.43 12.52 1.67
CA PHE A 476 -16.59 13.04 2.40
C PHE A 476 -16.81 14.55 2.23
N LEU A 477 -15.83 15.29 1.71
CA LEU A 477 -15.79 16.75 1.60
C LEU A 477 -15.72 17.20 0.14
#